data_AF-A0A378Y809-F1
#
_entry.id   AF-A0A378Y809-F1
#
_cell.length_a   1.000
_cell.length_b   1.000
_cell.length_c   1.000
_cell.angle_alpha   90.00
_cell.angle_beta   90.00
_cell.angle_gamma   90.00
#
_symmetry.space_group_name_H-M   'P 1'
#
loop_
_entity.id
_entity.type
_entity.pdbx_description
1 polymer ?
#
loop_
_entity_poly.entity_id
_entity_poly.type
_entity_poly.pdbx_seq_one_letter_code
_entity_poly.pdbx_strand_id
1 'polypeptide(L)' 'MSDLDVTTSRDLRDRIQPIYEEAAALLGAEHPAAVSLERAATELAAAASGPRQYGDYQA' A
#
# COMPACT_ATOMS: atom_id res chain seq x y z
N MET A 1 0.03 -14.61 13.60
CA MET A 1 -0.06 -13.73 12.42
C MET A 1 -0.53 -12.40 12.96
N SER A 2 0.31 -11.37 12.93
CA SER A 2 -0.14 -10.04 13.32
C SER A 2 -1.11 -9.60 12.25
N ASP A 3 -2.41 -9.64 12.54
CA ASP A 3 -3.40 -8.94 11.73
C ASP A 3 -2.97 -7.48 11.73
N LEU A 4 -2.34 -7.06 10.63
CA LEU A 4 -2.02 -5.66 10.40
C LEU A 4 -3.39 -4.98 10.34
N ASP A 5 -3.76 -4.28 11.40
CA ASP A 5 -5.03 -3.59 11.49
C ASP A 5 -5.22 -2.70 10.24
N VAL A 6 -6.42 -2.72 9.67
CA VAL A 6 -6.75 -1.98 8.44
C VAL A 6 -6.42 -0.50 8.59
N THR A 7 -6.66 0.06 9.78
CA THR A 7 -6.34 1.45 10.12
C THR A 7 -4.84 1.69 10.06
N THR A 8 -4.07 0.82 10.74
CA THR A 8 -2.60 0.86 10.72
C THR A 8 -2.03 0.73 9.30
N SER A 9 -2.61 -0.15 8.48
CA SER A 9 -2.19 -0.35 7.08
C SER A 9 -2.43 0.90 6.23
N ARG A 10 -3.57 1.56 6.42
CA ARG A 10 -3.89 2.82 5.74
C ARG A 10 -2.95 3.94 6.16
N ASP A 11 -2.72 4.10 7.46
CA ASP A 11 -1.83 5.14 7.99
C ASP A 11 -0.40 4.97 7.47
N LEU A 12 0.09 3.72 7.38
CA LEU A 12 1.41 3.43 6.82
C LEU A 12 1.48 3.72 5.32
N ARG A 13 0.42 3.39 4.57
CA ARG A 13 0.33 3.68 3.14
C ARG A 13 0.36 5.17 2.87
N ASP A 14 -0.41 5.95 3.63
CA ASP A 14 -0.49 7.40 3.48
C ASP A 14 0.84 8.08 3.87
N ARG A 15 1.66 7.45 4.73
CA ARG A 15 3.03 7.90 5.03
C ARG A 15 4.06 7.53 3.96
N ILE A 16 3.94 6.36 3.33
CA ILE A 16 4.88 5.91 2.30
C ILE A 16 4.66 6.63 0.97
N GLN A 17 3.41 6.97 0.64
CA GLN A 17 3.06 7.63 -0.62
C GLN A 17 3.89 8.91 -0.91
N PRO A 18 4.01 9.89 0.00
CA PRO A 18 4.83 11.08 -0.26
C PRO A 18 6.33 10.76 -0.39
N ILE A 19 6.82 9.73 0.31
CA ILE A 19 8.23 9.31 0.24
C ILE A 19 8.51 8.68 -1.14
N TYR A 20 7.58 7.88 -1.66
CA TYR A 20 7.64 7.37 -3.03
C TYR A 20 7.70 8.50 -4.05
N GLU A 21 6.80 9.49 -3.94
CA GLU A 21 6.72 10.62 -4.86
C GLU A 21 8.02 11.44 -4.87
N GLU A 22 8.58 11.70 -3.69
CA GLU A 22 9.88 12.39 -3.57
C GLU A 22 11.03 11.55 -4.14
N ALA A 23 11.08 10.26 -3.83
CA ALA A 23 12.11 9.36 -4.36
C ALA A 23 12.03 9.22 -5.88
N ALA A 24 10.83 9.12 -6.45
CA ALA A 24 10.61 9.04 -7.88
C ALA A 24 10.97 10.36 -8.59
N ALA A 25 10.70 11.51 -7.95
CA ALA A 25 11.08 12.82 -8.47
C ALA A 25 12.61 13.03 -8.48
N LEU A 26 13.31 12.55 -7.44
CA LEU A 26 14.76 12.74 -7.30
C LEU A 26 15.59 11.73 -8.09
N LEU A 27 15.17 10.47 -8.12
CA LEU A 27 15.96 9.35 -8.64
C LEU A 27 15.38 8.75 -9.92
N GLY A 28 14.15 9.11 -10.27
CA GLY A 28 13.37 8.49 -11.34
C GLY A 28 12.49 7.35 -10.83
N ALA A 29 11.33 7.15 -11.47
CA ALA A 29 10.36 6.12 -11.09
C ALA A 29 10.90 4.68 -11.23
N GLU A 30 11.83 4.45 -12.16
CA GLU A 30 12.45 3.13 -12.37
C GLU A 30 13.60 2.83 -11.38
N HIS A 31 13.99 3.82 -10.56
CA HIS A 31 15.05 3.61 -9.59
C HIS A 31 14.64 2.54 -8.56
N PRO A 32 15.53 1.60 -8.17
CA PRO A 32 15.18 0.49 -7.27
C PRO A 32 14.53 0.92 -5.95
N ALA A 33 14.91 2.08 -5.42
CA ALA A 33 14.31 2.65 -4.21
C ALA A 33 12.84 3.09 -4.43
N ALA A 34 12.54 3.77 -5.54
CA ALA A 34 11.18 4.20 -5.88
C ALA A 34 10.27 2.99 -6.13
N VAL A 35 10.75 2.00 -6.89
CA VAL A 35 10.03 0.74 -7.12
C VAL A 35 9.75 0.00 -5.81
N SER A 36 10.69 -0.03 -4.87
CA SER A 36 10.49 -0.71 -3.59
C SER A 36 9.42 -0.01 -2.74
N LEU A 37 9.40 1.33 -2.74
CA LEU A 37 8.40 2.13 -2.03
C LEU A 37 7.01 1.98 -2.66
N GLU A 38 6.92 1.97 -3.98
CA GLU A 38 5.66 1.74 -4.71
C GLU A 38 5.05 0.36 -4.39
N ARG A 39 5.89 -0.69 -4.35
CA ARG A 39 5.45 -2.04 -3.97
C ARG A 39 4.95 -2.08 -2.53
N ALA A 40 5.68 -1.46 -1.60
CA ALA A 40 5.25 -1.36 -0.20
C ALA A 40 3.91 -0.62 -0.05
N ALA A 41 3.72 0.50 -0.76
CA ALA A 41 2.45 1.24 -0.78
C ALA A 41 1.29 0.38 -1.30
N THR A 42 1.55 -0.41 -2.35
CA THR A 42 0.57 -1.32 -2.95
C THR A 42 0.17 -2.44 -2.01
N GLU A 43 1.15 -3.05 -1.33
CA GLU A 43 0.90 -4.11 -0.33
C GLU A 43 0.10 -3.59 0.86
N LEU A 44 0.42 -2.40 1.36
CA LEU A 44 -0.34 -1.77 2.44
C LEU A 44 -1.76 -1.39 2.01
N ALA A 45 -1.95 -0.93 0.78
CA ALA A 45 -3.27 -0.68 0.22
C ALA A 45 -4.09 -1.98 0.14
N ALA A 46 -3.46 -3.08 -0.29
CA ALA A 46 -4.10 -4.39 -0.36
C ALA A 46 -4.49 -4.93 1.03
N ALA A 47 -3.64 -4.73 2.04
CA ALA A 47 -3.94 -5.07 3.43
C ALA A 47 -5.08 -4.22 4.02
N ALA A 48 -5.13 -2.92 3.68
CA ALA A 48 -6.19 -2.02 4.11
C ALA A 48 -7.55 -2.28 3.43
N SER A 49 -7.59 -2.98 2.29
CA SER A 49 -8.86 -3.37 1.64
C SER A 49 -9.65 -4.46 2.37
N GLY A 50 -9.10 -5.07 3.43
CA GLY A 50 -9.75 -6.16 4.18
C GLY A 50 -10.01 -7.41 3.32
N PRO A 51 -10.52 -8.51 3.92
CA PRO A 51 -11.03 -9.63 3.13
C PRO A 51 -12.18 -9.11 2.27
N ARG A 52 -12.14 -9.36 0.95
CA ARG A 52 -13.33 -9.19 0.10
C ARG A 52 -14.48 -9.96 0.76
N GLN A 53 -15.48 -9.26 1.28
CA GLN A 53 -16.71 -9.89 1.72
C GLN A 53 -17.38 -10.49 0.48
N TYR A 54 -17.11 -11.77 0.21
CA TYR A 54 -17.98 -12.61 -0.64
C TYR A 54 -19.28 -12.87 0.16
N GLY A 55 -20.02 -11.81 0.45
CA GLY A 55 -21.27 -11.82 1.23
C GLY A 55 -22.52 -11.58 0.40
N ASP A 56 -22.38 -11.12 -0.86
CA ASP A 56 -23.51 -10.69 -1.69
C ASP A 56 -23.70 -11.54 -2.96
N TYR A 57 -23.45 -12.85 -2.87
CA TYR A 57 -24.01 -13.80 -3.85
C TYR A 57 -25.26 -14.45 -3.25
N GLN A 58 -26.35 -13.66 -3.15
CA GLN A 58 -27.70 -14.21 -3.20
C GLN A 58 -28.15 -14.19 -4.67
N ALA A 59 -28.05 -15.34 -5.35
CA ALA A 59 -28.88 -15.72 -6.49
C ALA A 59 -28.79 -17.24 -6.68
#